data_AF-A0A0B8ZV01-F1
#
_entry.id   AF-A0A0B8ZV01-F1
#
_cell.length_a   1.000
_cell.length_b   1.000
_cell.length_c   1.000
_cell.angle_alpha   90.00
_cell.angle_beta   90.00
_cell.angle_gamma   90.00
#
_symmetry.space_group_name_H-M   'P 1'
#
loop_
_entity.id
_entity.type
_entity.pdbx_description
1 polymer ?
#
loop_
_entity_poly.entity_id
_entity_poly.type
_entity_poly.pdbx_seq_one_letter_code
_entity_poly.pdbx_strand_id
1 'polypeptide(L)'
;MELDDQLRRYFGSDDFAAITPAAMEAGIEKMLVDFGLEKDRARRFGLWSLLHMLGSAPDLDVAFKHAEDHDAARNFMDMMAKAHDGIDAGSAG
;
A
#
# COMPACT_ATOMS: atom_id res chain seq x y z
N MET A 1 6.51 -6.17 10.47
CA MET A 1 5.41 -6.48 9.54
C MET A 1 6.12 -6.84 8.25
N GLU A 2 6.27 -8.12 7.95
CA GLU A 2 6.94 -8.54 6.71
C GLU A 2 5.94 -8.48 5.56
N LEU A 3 6.39 -7.97 4.41
CA LEU A 3 5.57 -7.82 3.21
C LEU A 3 4.99 -9.17 2.78
N ASP A 4 5.85 -10.18 2.65
CA ASP A 4 5.45 -11.51 2.17
C ASP A 4 4.41 -12.17 3.08
N ASP A 5 4.49 -11.91 4.39
CA ASP A 5 3.50 -12.40 5.35
C ASP A 5 2.14 -11.71 5.17
N GLN A 6 2.12 -10.42 4.81
CA GLN A 6 0.88 -9.73 4.45
C GLN A 6 0.31 -10.28 3.15
N LEU A 7 1.16 -10.54 2.15
CA LEU A 7 0.72 -11.06 0.85
C LEU A 7 0.06 -12.42 1.00
N ARG A 8 0.70 -13.36 1.70
CA ARG A 8 0.10 -14.67 2.00
C ARG A 8 -1.19 -14.55 2.82
N ARG A 9 -1.26 -13.58 3.75
CA ARG A 9 -2.44 -13.38 4.61
C ARG A 9 -3.67 -12.85 3.86
N TYR A 10 -3.46 -11.95 2.90
CA TYR A 10 -4.56 -11.30 2.16
C TYR A 10 -4.87 -11.96 0.83
N PHE A 11 -3.86 -12.42 0.11
CA PHE A 11 -3.99 -12.97 -1.24
C PHE A 11 -3.77 -14.48 -1.33
N GLY A 12 -3.34 -15.13 -0.23
CA GLY A 12 -3.08 -16.57 -0.19
C GLY A 12 -1.77 -17.00 -0.88
N SER A 13 -1.04 -16.05 -1.46
CA SER A 13 0.24 -16.23 -2.17
C SER A 13 1.15 -15.03 -1.90
N ASP A 14 2.46 -15.25 -1.87
CA ASP A 14 3.47 -14.18 -1.95
C ASP A 14 3.87 -13.85 -3.40
N ASP A 15 3.55 -14.74 -4.35
CA ASP A 15 3.69 -14.47 -5.78
C ASP A 15 2.46 -13.72 -6.31
N PHE A 16 2.64 -12.43 -6.61
CA PHE A 16 1.62 -11.57 -7.20
C PHE A 16 1.17 -12.02 -8.60
N ALA A 17 2.06 -12.62 -9.40
CA ALA A 17 1.74 -13.05 -10.75
C ALA A 17 0.82 -14.28 -10.77
N ALA A 18 0.80 -15.05 -9.67
CA ALA A 18 -0.06 -16.21 -9.50
C ALA A 18 -1.45 -15.87 -8.94
N ILE A 19 -1.70 -14.62 -8.50
CA ILE A 19 -2.98 -14.20 -7.91
C ILE A 19 -4.01 -13.99 -9.03
N THR A 20 -5.14 -14.69 -8.93
CA THR A 20 -6.27 -14.44 -9.83
C THR A 20 -6.90 -13.07 -9.57
N PRO A 21 -7.48 -12.39 -10.59
CA PRO A 21 -8.13 -11.10 -10.39
C PRO A 21 -9.20 -11.11 -9.27
N ALA A 22 -9.98 -12.17 -9.16
CA ALA A 22 -10.98 -12.31 -8.09
C ALA A 22 -10.34 -12.44 -6.69
N ALA A 23 -9.20 -13.13 -6.57
CA ALA A 23 -8.46 -13.21 -5.32
C ALA A 23 -7.78 -11.88 -4.96
N MET A 24 -7.37 -11.11 -5.97
CA MET A 24 -6.85 -9.76 -5.80
C MET A 24 -7.92 -8.84 -5.20
N GLU A 25 -9.11 -8.79 -5.80
CA GLU A 25 -10.23 -7.99 -5.30
C GLU A 25 -10.62 -8.39 -3.87
N ALA A 26 -10.79 -9.69 -3.61
CA ALA A 26 -11.11 -10.18 -2.26
C ALA A 26 -10.02 -9.85 -1.22
N GLY A 27 -8.74 -9.91 -1.62
CA GLY A 27 -7.61 -9.53 -0.77
C GLY A 27 -7.61 -8.03 -0.45
N ILE A 28 -7.87 -7.17 -1.45
CA ILE A 28 -7.99 -5.73 -1.28
C ILE A 28 -9.15 -5.38 -0.34
N GLU A 29 -10.33 -5.98 -0.54
CA GLU A 29 -11.47 -5.77 0.35
C GLU A 29 -11.14 -6.11 1.81
N LYS A 30 -10.50 -7.27 2.03
CA LYS A 30 -10.07 -7.68 3.37
C LYS A 30 -9.05 -6.72 3.96
N MET A 31 -8.10 -6.24 3.16
CA MET A 31 -7.13 -5.22 3.58
C MET A 31 -7.79 -3.89 3.95
N LEU A 32 -8.80 -3.45 3.21
CA LEU A 32 -9.56 -2.23 3.51
C LEU A 32 -10.34 -2.36 4.83
N VAL A 33 -10.91 -3.52 5.11
CA VAL A 33 -11.57 -3.82 6.40
C VAL A 33 -10.54 -3.80 7.54
N ASP A 34 -9.44 -4.54 7.42
CA ASP A 34 -8.38 -4.57 8.44
C ASP A 34 -7.80 -3.16 8.66
N PHE A 35 -7.64 -2.36 7.60
CA PHE A 35 -7.22 -0.96 7.66
C PHE A 35 -8.19 -0.06 8.44
N GLY A 36 -9.51 -0.26 8.27
CA GLY A 36 -10.53 0.48 9.03
C GLY A 36 -10.55 0.13 10.52
N LEU A 37 -10.17 -1.11 10.86
CA LEU A 37 -10.12 -1.61 12.23
C LEU A 37 -8.81 -1.25 12.95
N GLU A 38 -7.71 -1.13 12.20
CA GLU A 38 -6.38 -0.87 12.74
C GLU A 38 -6.30 0.46 13.51
N LYS A 39 -5.65 0.43 14.68
CA LYS A 39 -5.48 1.57 15.59
C LYS A 39 -4.02 1.99 15.71
N ASP A 40 -3.10 1.06 15.48
CA ASP A 40 -1.68 1.37 15.51
C ASP A 40 -1.30 2.19 14.27
N ARG A 41 -0.73 3.38 14.48
CA ARG A 41 -0.41 4.31 13.39
C ARG A 41 0.61 3.71 12.41
N ALA A 42 1.62 2.99 12.91
CA ALA A 42 2.66 2.41 12.07
C ALA A 42 2.12 1.27 11.21
N ARG A 43 1.29 0.39 11.78
CA ARG A 43 0.61 -0.69 11.04
C ARG A 43 -0.38 -0.14 10.04
N ARG A 44 -1.13 0.91 10.42
CA ARG A 44 -2.10 1.57 9.54
C ARG A 44 -1.40 2.22 8.34
N PHE A 45 -0.26 2.88 8.58
CA PHE A 45 0.59 3.40 7.52
C PHE A 45 1.08 2.29 6.58
N GLY A 46 1.59 1.19 7.13
CA GLY A 46 2.03 0.05 6.32
C GLY A 46 0.91 -0.54 5.44
N LEU A 47 -0.29 -0.73 5.99
CA LEU A 47 -1.45 -1.21 5.23
C LEU A 47 -1.87 -0.22 4.14
N TRP A 48 -1.86 1.08 4.44
CA TRP A 48 -2.17 2.13 3.47
C TRP A 48 -1.15 2.16 2.32
N SER A 49 0.15 2.08 2.62
CA SER A 49 1.20 2.02 1.60
C SER A 49 1.02 0.84 0.65
N LEU A 50 0.62 -0.33 1.17
CA LEU A 50 0.33 -1.49 0.32
C LEU A 50 -0.90 -1.26 -0.56
N LEU A 51 -2.00 -0.73 0.01
CA LEU A 51 -3.18 -0.37 -0.75
C LEU A 51 -2.86 0.68 -1.84
N HIS A 52 -1.93 1.58 -1.58
CA HIS A 52 -1.50 2.60 -2.54
C HIS A 52 -0.76 1.98 -3.71
N MET A 53 0.17 1.06 -3.44
CA MET A 53 0.85 0.29 -4.48
C MET A 53 -0.12 -0.55 -5.33
N LEU A 54 -1.22 -1.01 -4.73
CA LEU A 54 -2.29 -1.73 -5.42
C LEU A 54 -3.33 -0.82 -6.09
N GLY A 55 -3.17 0.51 -6.02
CA GLY A 55 -4.10 1.48 -6.63
C GLY A 55 -5.46 1.58 -5.94
N SER A 56 -5.59 1.06 -4.71
CA SER A 56 -6.84 0.99 -3.94
C SER A 56 -6.75 1.73 -2.59
N ALA A 57 -5.76 2.60 -2.41
CA ALA A 57 -5.61 3.38 -1.17
C ALA A 57 -6.75 4.39 -0.98
N PRO A 58 -7.33 4.48 0.23
CA PRO A 58 -8.20 5.58 0.60
C PRO A 58 -7.44 6.92 0.61
N ASP A 59 -8.17 8.02 0.40
CA ASP A 59 -7.64 9.38 0.52
C ASP A 59 -7.00 9.64 1.89
N LEU A 60 -5.97 10.49 1.93
CA LEU A 60 -5.23 10.80 3.15
C LEU A 60 -6.12 11.31 4.28
N ASP A 61 -7.11 12.13 3.96
CA ASP A 61 -8.05 12.70 4.94
C ASP A 61 -8.96 11.64 5.56
N VAL A 62 -9.21 10.53 4.85
CA VAL A 62 -9.98 9.38 5.34
C VAL A 62 -9.07 8.40 6.09
N ALA A 63 -7.89 8.15 5.52
CA ALA A 63 -6.90 7.21 6.01
C ALA A 63 -6.27 7.66 7.33
N PHE A 64 -6.04 8.96 7.50
CA PHE A 64 -5.26 9.50 8.59
C PHE A 64 -5.93 10.75 9.16
N LYS A 65 -5.96 10.86 10.49
CA LYS A 65 -6.61 11.99 11.18
C LYS A 65 -5.64 13.07 11.62
N HIS A 66 -4.35 12.78 11.63
CA HIS A 66 -3.31 13.66 12.14
C HIS A 66 -2.46 14.18 10.99
N ALA A 67 -2.05 15.44 11.07
CA ALA A 67 -1.22 16.08 10.06
C ALA A 67 0.14 15.35 9.89
N GLU A 68 0.73 14.84 10.96
CA GLU A 68 1.98 14.08 10.93
C GLU A 68 1.88 12.83 10.03
N ASP A 69 0.74 12.14 10.08
CA ASP A 69 0.49 10.94 9.28
C ASP A 69 0.26 11.32 7.79
N HIS A 70 -0.35 12.49 7.53
CA HIS A 70 -0.54 13.01 6.17
C HIS A 70 0.81 13.34 5.54
N ASP A 71 1.69 13.99 6.28
CA ASP A 71 3.00 14.37 5.80
C ASP A 71 3.88 13.13 5.57
N ALA A 72 3.79 12.11 6.44
CA ALA A 72 4.44 10.83 6.21
C ALA A 72 3.96 10.16 4.91
N ALA A 73 2.65 10.20 4.64
CA ALA A 73 2.07 9.63 3.42
C ALA A 73 2.44 10.42 2.17
N ARG A 74 2.46 11.76 2.24
CA ARG A 74 2.97 12.62 1.16
C ARG A 74 4.43 12.34 0.86
N ASN A 75 5.27 12.26 1.89
CA ASN A 75 6.69 11.92 1.72
C ASN A 75 6.89 10.56 1.05
N PHE A 76 6.05 9.57 1.39
CA PHE A 76 6.08 8.26 0.72
C PHE A 76 5.67 8.35 -0.75
N MET A 77 4.59 9.05 -1.08
CA MET A 77 4.15 9.25 -2.47
C MET A 77 5.22 9.98 -3.29
N ASP A 78 5.83 11.03 -2.75
CA ASP A 78 6.92 11.76 -3.40
C ASP A 78 8.15 10.87 -3.62
N MET A 79 8.47 9.99 -2.66
CA MET A 79 9.57 9.03 -2.81
C MET A 79 9.28 8.01 -3.91
N MET A 80 8.05 7.49 -3.98
CA MET A 80 7.63 6.56 -5.03
C MET A 80 7.63 7.22 -6.42
N ALA A 81 7.14 8.46 -6.52
CA ALA A 81 7.19 9.24 -7.74
C ALA A 81 8.64 9.46 -8.21
N LYS A 82 9.53 9.87 -7.31
CA LYS A 82 10.96 10.01 -7.62
C LYS A 82 11.63 8.71 -8.01
N ALA A 83 11.26 7.59 -7.39
CA ALA A 83 11.79 6.27 -7.74
C ALA A 83 11.33 5.86 -9.15
N HIS A 84 10.09 6.16 -9.52
CA HIS A 84 9.58 5.94 -10.88
C HIS A 84 10.30 6.83 -11.90
N ASP A 85 10.36 8.14 -11.66
CA ASP A 85 11.03 9.10 -12.55
C ASP A 85 12.54 8.82 -12.71
N GLY A 86 13.19 8.35 -11.65
CA GLY A 86 14.60 7.98 -11.66
C GLY A 86 14.91 6.73 -12.49
N ILE A 87 13.97 5.79 -12.63
CA ILE A 87 14.09 4.61 -13.49
C ILE A 87 13.97 5.02 -14.97
N ASP A 88 13.10 5.98 -15.27
CA ASP A 88 12.91 6.50 -16.63
C ASP A 88 14.13 7.33 -17.09
N ALA A 89 14.74 8.10 -16.19
CA ALA A 89 15.97 8.85 -16.47
C ALA A 89 17.21 7.95 -16.68
N GLY A 90 17.23 6.74 -16.11
CA GLY A 90 18.31 5.76 -16.26
C GLY A 90 18.24 4.94 -17.55
N SER A 91 17.10 4.94 -18.26
CA SER A 91 16.90 4.19 -19.50
C SER A 91 17.24 4.97 -20.78
N ALA A 92 17.70 6.22 -20.64
CA ALA A 92 18.07 7.11 -21.75
C ALA A 92 19.60 7.30 -21.92
N GLY A 93 20.43 6.49 -21.25
CA GLY A 93 21.89 6.59 -21.24
C GLY A 93 22.62 5.51 -22.04
#